data_AF-A0A2I0U685-F1
#
_entry.id   AF-A0A2I0U685-F1
#
_cell.length_a   1.000
_cell.length_b   1.000
_cell.length_c   1.000
_cell.angle_alpha   90.00
_cell.angle_beta   90.00
_cell.angle_gamma   90.00
#
_symmetry.space_group_name_H-M   'P 1'
#
loop_
_entity.id
_entity.type
_entity.pdbx_description
1 polymer ?
#
loop_
_entity_poly.entity_id
_entity_poly.type
_entity_poly.pdbx_seq_one_letter_code
_entity_poly.pdbx_strand_id
1 'polypeptide(L)'
;MNKELLDKFRLKKEAYRGWKQGQVAREEYTEIVQAARDQVRKAKALIKLNLTRDIKGNMKSFYKCVSDKRKTRENVGPIWKEMGDLITWDMDKAEVLNDFFASVFASKGSSHTAQVTEGKGRD
;
A
#
# COMPACT_ATOMS: atom_id res chain seq x y z
N MET A 1 -11.16 -10.98 -5.76
CA MET A 1 -10.40 -12.24 -5.92
C MET A 1 -11.04 -13.02 -7.07
N ASN A 2 -10.27 -13.49 -8.06
CA ASN A 2 -10.83 -14.21 -9.22
C ASN A 2 -11.38 -15.59 -8.78
N LYS A 3 -12.59 -15.95 -9.24
CA LYS A 3 -13.26 -17.23 -8.99
C LYS A 3 -12.39 -18.43 -9.40
N GLU A 4 -11.71 -18.32 -10.54
CA GLU A 4 -10.81 -19.36 -11.05
C GLU A 4 -9.65 -19.65 -10.08
N LEU A 5 -9.09 -18.61 -9.46
CA LEU A 5 -8.00 -18.76 -8.49
C LEU A 5 -8.48 -19.47 -7.22
N LEU A 6 -9.70 -19.16 -6.78
CA LEU A 6 -10.36 -19.83 -5.64
C LEU A 6 -10.59 -21.31 -5.93
N ASP A 7 -11.08 -21.65 -7.11
CA ASP A 7 -11.31 -23.03 -7.52
C ASP A 7 -9.99 -23.83 -7.55
N LYS A 8 -8.89 -23.23 -8.01
CA LYS A 8 -7.55 -23.87 -7.95
C LYS A 8 -7.06 -24.08 -6.52
N PHE A 9 -7.35 -23.17 -5.59
CA PHE A 9 -7.02 -23.38 -4.17
C PHE A 9 -7.83 -24.52 -3.56
N ARG A 10 -9.12 -24.63 -3.92
CA ARG A 10 -9.97 -25.74 -3.49
C ARG A 10 -9.43 -27.07 -4.02
N LEU A 11 -9.14 -27.14 -5.31
CA LEU A 11 -8.58 -28.34 -5.95
C LEU A 11 -7.26 -28.76 -5.30
N LYS A 12 -6.36 -27.81 -5.01
CA LYS A 12 -5.11 -28.09 -4.30
C LYS A 12 -5.34 -28.65 -2.90
N LYS A 13 -6.34 -28.16 -2.17
CA LYS A 13 -6.70 -28.64 -0.82
C LYS A 13 -7.27 -30.06 -0.86
N GLU A 14 -8.10 -30.35 -1.86
CA GLU A 14 -8.65 -31.69 -2.10
C GLU A 14 -7.56 -32.68 -2.49
N ALA A 15 -6.69 -32.31 -3.43
CA ALA A 15 -5.55 -33.12 -3.85
C ALA A 15 -4.59 -33.43 -2.69
N TYR A 16 -4.34 -32.46 -1.80
CA TYR A 16 -3.54 -32.70 -0.59
C TYR A 16 -4.17 -33.73 0.34
N ARG A 17 -5.50 -33.67 0.55
CA ARG A 17 -6.23 -34.66 1.36
C ARG A 17 -6.15 -36.05 0.73
N GLY A 18 -6.42 -36.15 -0.57
CA GLY A 18 -6.36 -37.42 -1.31
C GLY A 18 -4.96 -38.03 -1.30
N TRP A 19 -3.92 -37.22 -1.50
CA TRP A 19 -2.53 -37.69 -1.45
C TRP A 19 -2.15 -38.18 -0.04
N LYS A 20 -2.56 -37.46 1.01
CA LYS A 20 -2.33 -37.86 2.41
C LYS A 20 -3.05 -39.18 2.76
N GLN A 21 -4.17 -39.47 2.10
CA GLN A 21 -4.95 -40.69 2.29
C GLN A 21 -4.53 -41.83 1.34
N GLY A 22 -3.51 -41.63 0.50
CA GLY A 22 -3.06 -42.62 -0.49
C GLY A 22 -4.00 -42.80 -1.69
N GLN A 23 -4.99 -41.91 -1.86
CA GLN A 23 -5.98 -41.97 -2.94
C GLN A 23 -5.54 -41.25 -4.23
N VAL A 24 -4.54 -40.39 -4.13
CA VAL A 24 -4.04 -39.56 -5.24
C VAL A 24 -2.55 -39.83 -5.39
N ALA A 25 -2.11 -40.06 -6.62
CA ALA A 25 -0.70 -40.28 -6.91
C ALA A 25 0.12 -39.02 -6.58
N ARG A 26 1.38 -39.20 -6.19
CA ARG A 26 2.26 -38.07 -5.84
C ARG A 26 2.46 -37.13 -7.03
N GLU A 27 2.53 -37.69 -8.24
CA GLU A 27 2.67 -36.96 -9.50
C GLU A 27 1.47 -36.04 -9.72
N GLU A 28 0.25 -36.58 -9.65
CA GLU A 28 -1.01 -35.82 -9.83
C GLU A 28 -1.13 -34.67 -8.83
N TYR A 29 -0.83 -34.92 -7.55
CA TYR A 29 -0.79 -33.87 -6.53
C TYR A 29 0.23 -32.77 -6.88
N THR A 30 1.41 -33.16 -7.33
CA THR A 30 2.50 -32.22 -7.67
C THR A 30 2.11 -31.33 -8.85
N GLU A 31 1.47 -31.89 -9.88
CA GLU A 31 0.95 -31.14 -11.02
C GLU A 31 -0.09 -30.10 -10.60
N ILE A 32 -1.04 -30.48 -9.75
CA ILE A 32 -2.08 -29.57 -9.24
C ILE A 32 -1.44 -28.42 -8.44
N VAL A 33 -0.46 -28.73 -7.58
CA VAL A 33 0.26 -27.73 -6.81
C VAL A 33 1.02 -26.77 -7.71
N GLN A 34 1.68 -27.29 -8.75
CA GLN A 34 2.47 -26.50 -9.69
C GLN A 34 1.57 -25.58 -10.51
N ALA A 35 0.48 -26.11 -11.07
CA ALA A 35 -0.51 -25.33 -11.79
C ALA A 35 -1.11 -24.19 -10.94
N ALA A 36 -1.45 -24.46 -9.68
CA ALA A 36 -1.96 -23.44 -8.77
C ALA A 36 -0.90 -22.35 -8.48
N ARG A 37 0.37 -22.73 -8.29
CA ARG A 37 1.47 -21.78 -8.07
C ARG A 37 1.69 -20.88 -9.29
N ASP A 38 1.66 -21.44 -10.49
CA ASP A 38 1.89 -20.70 -11.72
C ASP A 38 0.73 -19.74 -12.02
N GLN A 39 -0.51 -20.12 -11.72
CA GLN A 39 -1.65 -19.21 -11.80
C GLN A 39 -1.52 -18.02 -10.83
N VAL A 40 -1.10 -18.27 -9.59
CA VAL A 40 -0.84 -17.20 -8.61
C VAL A 40 0.28 -16.27 -9.10
N ARG A 41 1.34 -16.81 -9.72
CA ARG A 41 2.42 -16.01 -10.31
C ARG A 41 1.90 -15.13 -11.46
N LYS A 42 1.11 -15.69 -12.38
CA LYS A 42 0.48 -14.96 -13.50
C LYS A 42 -0.43 -13.84 -13.00
N ALA A 43 -1.29 -14.12 -12.03
CA ALA A 43 -2.19 -13.12 -11.45
C ALA A 43 -1.42 -11.97 -10.78
N LYS A 44 -0.33 -12.27 -10.04
CA LYS A 44 0.55 -11.25 -9.46
C LYS A 44 1.23 -10.40 -10.52
N ALA A 45 1.73 -11.02 -11.59
CA ALA A 45 2.36 -10.30 -12.70
C ALA A 45 1.37 -9.36 -13.40
N LEU A 46 0.14 -9.82 -13.65
CA LEU A 46 -0.92 -9.03 -14.25
C LEU A 46 -1.29 -7.79 -13.40
N ILE A 47 -1.45 -7.97 -12.09
CA ILE A 47 -1.71 -6.87 -11.16
C ILE A 47 -0.57 -5.86 -11.20
N LYS A 48 0.69 -6.33 -11.14
CA LYS A 48 1.87 -5.44 -11.20
C LYS A 48 1.93 -4.68 -12.52
N LEU A 49 1.67 -5.34 -13.65
CA LEU A 49 1.65 -4.71 -14.97
C LEU A 49 0.58 -3.61 -15.07
N ASN A 50 -0.64 -3.91 -14.64
CA ASN A 50 -1.74 -2.93 -14.62
C ASN A 50 -1.41 -1.74 -13.74
N LEU A 51 -0.81 -1.98 -12.57
CA LEU A 51 -0.38 -0.94 -11.65
C LEU A 51 0.68 -0.03 -12.27
N THR A 52 1.69 -0.60 -12.95
CA THR A 52 2.75 0.18 -13.61
C THR A 52 2.21 1.03 -14.75
N ARG A 53 1.25 0.49 -15.54
CA ARG A 53 0.62 1.24 -16.64
C ARG A 53 -0.21 2.41 -16.13
N ASP A 54 -0.85 2.24 -14.98
CA ASP A 54 -1.80 3.21 -14.42
C ASP A 54 -1.18 4.13 -13.35
N ILE A 55 0.15 4.23 -13.26
CA ILE A 55 0.82 5.08 -12.25
C ILE A 55 0.34 6.53 -12.35
N LYS A 56 0.19 7.05 -13.57
CA LYS A 56 -0.22 8.44 -13.82
C LYS A 56 -1.72 8.67 -13.52
N GLY A 57 -2.57 7.67 -13.79
CA GLY A 57 -4.02 7.77 -13.57
C GLY A 57 -4.48 7.38 -12.16
N ASN A 58 -3.67 6.59 -11.46
CA ASN A 58 -4.07 5.93 -10.21
C ASN A 58 -2.88 5.74 -9.25
N MET A 59 -2.18 6.84 -8.99
CA MET A 59 -0.99 6.88 -8.12
C MET A 59 -1.27 6.33 -6.71
N LYS A 60 -2.50 6.52 -6.21
CA LYS A 60 -2.96 5.99 -4.90
C LYS A 60 -2.88 4.46 -4.82
N SER A 61 -3.27 3.76 -5.88
CA SER A 61 -3.20 2.30 -5.91
C SER A 61 -1.75 1.79 -5.89
N PHE A 62 -0.82 2.54 -6.51
CA PHE A 62 0.61 2.21 -6.51
C PHE A 62 1.19 2.29 -5.10
N TYR A 63 0.99 3.41 -4.40
CA TYR A 63 1.45 3.56 -3.03
C TYR A 63 0.82 2.54 -2.08
N LYS A 64 -0.47 2.22 -2.26
CA LYS A 64 -1.13 1.14 -1.51
C LYS A 64 -0.45 -0.22 -1.74
N CYS A 65 -0.09 -0.54 -2.97
CA CYS A 65 0.62 -1.79 -3.27
C CYS A 65 2.02 -1.84 -2.64
N VAL A 66 2.72 -0.70 -2.60
CA VAL A 66 4.03 -0.57 -1.95
C VAL A 66 3.89 -0.75 -0.44
N SER A 67 2.90 -0.10 0.18
CA SER A 67 2.65 -0.22 1.63
C SER A 67 2.17 -1.60 2.03
N ASP A 68 1.29 -2.25 1.25
CA ASP A 68 0.86 -3.64 1.48
C ASP A 68 2.03 -4.65 1.45
N LYS A 69 3.15 -4.31 0.80
CA LYS A 69 4.38 -5.11 0.75
C LYS A 69 5.37 -4.79 1.86
N ARG A 70 5.22 -3.68 2.58
CA ARG A 70 6.10 -3.34 3.71
C ARG A 70 5.80 -4.29 4.87
N LYS A 71 6.84 -4.86 5.47
CA LYS A 71 6.72 -5.83 6.60
C LYS A 71 6.16 -5.17 7.86
N THR A 72 6.52 -3.91 8.08
CA THR A 72 5.98 -3.04 9.11
C THR A 72 4.91 -2.18 8.48
N ARG A 73 3.72 -2.17 9.07
CA ARG A 73 2.81 -1.04 8.89
C ARG A 73 3.54 0.16 9.52
N GLU A 74 3.83 1.19 8.74
CA GLU A 74 4.15 2.51 9.30
C GLU A 74 2.88 2.99 10.01
N ASN A 75 2.70 2.52 11.23
CA ASN A 75 1.78 3.13 12.14
C ASN A 75 2.57 4.32 12.68
N VAL A 76 2.24 5.52 12.20
CA VAL A 76 2.45 6.69 13.05
C VAL A 76 1.75 6.35 14.35
N GLY A 77 2.52 6.30 15.44
CA GLY A 77 1.97 6.02 16.76
C GLY A 77 0.90 7.05 17.11
N PRO A 78 0.11 6.80 18.17
CA PRO A 78 -0.83 7.81 18.66
C PRO A 78 -0.11 9.15 18.85
N ILE A 79 -0.65 10.22 18.28
CA ILE A 79 -0.05 11.56 18.38
C ILE A 79 -0.47 12.15 19.72
N TRP A 80 0.50 12.68 20.46
CA TRP A 80 0.31 13.31 21.76
C TRP A 80 0.47 14.82 21.62
N LYS A 81 -0.31 15.59 22.36
CA LYS A 81 -0.06 17.03 22.54
C LYS A 81 1.18 17.24 23.40
N GLU A 82 1.73 18.45 23.33
CA GLU A 82 2.85 18.89 24.18
C GLU A 82 2.55 18.71 25.68
N MET A 83 1.28 18.83 26.06
CA MET A 83 0.81 18.65 27.44
C MET A 83 0.63 17.18 27.87
N GLY A 84 0.94 16.21 27.01
CA GLY A 84 0.86 14.78 27.32
C GLY A 84 -0.51 14.14 27.09
N ASP A 85 -1.49 14.88 26.57
CA ASP A 85 -2.82 14.36 26.23
C ASP A 85 -2.84 13.68 24.86
N LEU A 86 -3.58 12.58 24.75
CA LEU A 86 -3.78 11.88 23.49
C LEU A 86 -4.68 12.69 22.56
N ILE A 87 -4.26 12.89 21.31
CA ILE A 87 -5.07 13.59 20.31
C ILE A 87 -6.12 12.63 19.71
N THR A 88 -7.39 12.89 20.02
CA THR A 88 -8.53 12.11 19.52
C THR A 88 -9.16 12.71 18.26
N TRP A 89 -9.20 14.04 18.15
CA TRP A 89 -9.80 14.76 17.02
C TRP A 89 -8.87 14.86 15.81
N ASP A 90 -9.41 14.66 14.60
CA ASP A 90 -8.61 14.68 13.37
C ASP A 90 -8.09 16.09 13.02
N MET A 91 -8.81 17.14 13.42
CA MET A 91 -8.39 18.54 13.22
C MET A 91 -7.12 18.84 14.01
N ASP A 92 -7.09 18.48 15.29
CA ASP A 92 -5.92 18.61 16.16
C ASP A 92 -4.70 17.81 15.65
N LYS A 93 -4.92 16.62 15.06
CA LYS A 93 -3.82 15.85 14.44
C LYS A 93 -3.23 16.58 13.24
N ALA A 94 -4.09 17.19 12.42
CA ALA A 94 -3.66 17.93 11.23
C ALA A 94 -2.86 19.18 11.60
N GLU A 95 -3.29 19.90 12.64
CA GLU A 95 -2.59 21.08 13.16
C GLU A 95 -1.18 20.72 13.67
N VAL A 96 -1.07 19.73 14.55
CA VAL A 96 0.24 19.28 15.09
C VAL A 96 1.20 18.80 14.00
N LEU A 97 0.69 18.07 13.00
CA LEU A 97 1.49 17.65 11.85
C LEU A 97 1.93 18.84 10.98
N ASN A 98 1.04 19.81 10.77
CA ASN A 98 1.34 21.00 9.99
C ASN A 98 2.40 21.88 10.66
N ASP A 99 2.30 22.07 11.98
CA ASP A 99 3.28 22.82 12.77
C ASP A 99 4.65 22.14 12.76
N PHE A 100 4.68 20.81 12.96
CA PHE A 100 5.91 20.04 12.84
C PHE A 100 6.52 20.19 11.43
N PHE A 101 5.71 20.06 10.38
CA PHE A 101 6.15 20.23 9.00
C PHE A 101 6.71 21.63 8.75
N ALA A 102 6.00 22.69 9.16
CA ALA A 102 6.46 24.07 9.04
C ALA A 102 7.78 24.31 9.80
N SER A 103 7.96 23.70 10.97
CA SER A 103 9.20 23.82 11.76
C SER A 103 10.43 23.26 11.04
N VAL A 104 10.27 22.22 10.22
CA VAL A 104 11.36 21.63 9.43
C VAL A 104 11.84 22.61 8.34
N PHE A 105 10.95 23.45 7.82
CA PHE A 105 11.30 24.50 6.85
C PHE A 105 11.69 25.83 7.49
N ALA A 106 11.38 26.03 8.77
CA ALA A 106 11.81 27.17 9.56
C ALA A 106 13.27 26.99 10.04
N SER A 107 14.22 26.86 9.11
CA SER A 107 15.62 27.05 9.46
C SER A 107 15.82 28.53 9.83
N LYS A 108 16.53 28.82 10.93
CA LYS A 108 17.01 30.18 11.22
C LYS A 108 17.95 30.61 10.08
N GLY A 109 17.38 31.24 9.05
CA GLY A 109 18.08 31.52 7.79
C GLY A 109 17.49 32.71 7.05
N SER A 110 17.73 33.90 7.61
CA SER A 110 17.59 35.24 7.03
C SER A 110 16.18 35.75 6.67
N SER A 111 15.91 36.92 7.22
CA SER A 111 14.82 37.84 6.91
C SER A 111 14.92 38.35 5.46
N HIS A 112 14.51 37.54 4.50
CA HIS A 112 14.14 38.05 3.18
C HIS A 112 12.62 38.13 3.10
N THR A 113 12.09 39.25 3.57
CA THR A 113 10.73 39.67 3.28
C THR A 113 10.60 39.84 1.76
N ALA A 114 9.99 38.87 1.08
CA ALA A 114 9.63 39.01 -0.31
C ALA A 114 8.47 40.01 -0.40
N GLN A 115 8.77 41.24 -0.81
CA GLN A 115 7.77 42.24 -1.15
C GLN A 115 7.05 41.76 -2.43
N VAL A 116 5.76 41.53 -2.32
CA VAL A 116 4.86 41.34 -3.47
C VAL A 116 4.65 42.72 -4.08
N THR A 117 5.28 43.00 -5.21
CA THR A 117 4.90 44.13 -6.05
C THR A 117 3.62 43.78 -6.79
N GLU A 118 2.56 44.56 -6.52
CA GLU A 118 1.28 44.50 -7.24
C GLU A 118 1.51 44.62 -8.75
N GLY A 119 1.01 43.62 -9.48
CA GLY A 119 0.95 43.65 -10.94
C GLY A 119 -0.05 44.71 -11.38
N LYS A 120 0.46 45.83 -11.90
CA LYS A 120 -0.33 46.89 -12.51
C LYS A 120 -1.01 46.36 -13.78
N GLY A 121 -2.32 46.11 -13.69
CA GLY A 121 -3.18 45.85 -14.85
C GLY A 121 -3.07 46.98 -15.86
N ARG A 122 -3.03 46.62 -17.15
CA ARG A 122 -3.25 47.56 -18.24
C ARG A 122 -4.53 47.13 -18.94
N ASP A 123 -5.43 48.10 -19.05
CA ASP A 123 -6.63 48.08 -19.88
C ASP A 123 -6.31 47.78 -21.35
#